data_AF-A0A7G8HJF4-F1
#
_entry.id   AF-A0A7G8HJF4-F1
#
_cell.length_a   1.000
_cell.length_b   1.000
_cell.length_c   1.000
_cell.angle_alpha   90.00
_cell.angle_beta   90.00
_cell.angle_gamma   90.00
#
_symmetry.space_group_name_H-M   'P 1'
#
loop_
_entity.id
_entity.type
_entity.pdbx_description
1 polymer ?
#
loop_
_entity_poly.entity_id
_entity_poly.type
_entity_poly.pdbx_seq_one_letter_code
_entity_poly.pdbx_strand_id
1 'polypeptide(L)'
;MYRSLLGSVSVVIVGTFLSVSPSAAWDKADRQAYSNKMAILKVMLEGARERAIATNDLETMCLIMSIGNDVTETYLRSRADDAMIQKRLAGMRNDLTACLALLYKRR
;
A
#
# COMPACT_ATOMS: atom_id res chain seq x y z
N MET A 1 52.57 3.84 -50.73
CA MET A 1 52.13 4.77 -49.66
C MET A 1 50.63 4.97 -49.78
N TYR A 2 49.85 4.19 -49.02
CA TYR A 2 48.39 4.30 -48.97
C TYR A 2 48.00 5.51 -48.11
N ARG A 3 47.31 6.51 -48.69
CA ARG A 3 46.78 7.66 -47.94
C ARG A 3 45.37 7.32 -47.45
N SER A 4 45.19 7.50 -46.15
CA SER A 4 44.00 7.13 -45.36
C SER A 4 42.68 7.66 -45.89
N LEU A 5 41.68 6.80 -45.73
CA LEU A 5 40.26 6.97 -46.00
C LEU A 5 39.63 8.14 -45.23
N LEU A 6 38.82 8.89 -45.98
CA LEU A 6 37.61 9.57 -45.50
C LEU A 6 36.76 8.62 -44.64
N GLY A 7 36.15 9.15 -43.58
CA GLY A 7 35.06 8.46 -42.92
C GLY A 7 34.78 8.98 -41.53
N SER A 8 34.13 10.14 -41.45
CA SER A 8 33.46 10.63 -40.25
C SER A 8 32.43 9.62 -39.77
N VAL A 9 32.78 8.83 -38.75
CA VAL A 9 31.82 7.98 -38.02
C VAL A 9 31.16 8.83 -36.95
N SER A 10 30.03 9.44 -37.31
CA SER A 10 29.05 9.89 -36.31
C SER A 10 28.52 8.65 -35.59
N VAL A 11 29.07 8.37 -34.41
CA VAL A 11 28.53 7.34 -33.52
C VAL A 11 27.18 7.83 -33.02
N VAL A 12 26.12 7.33 -33.66
CA VAL A 12 24.74 7.50 -33.22
C VAL A 12 24.62 6.82 -31.87
N ILE A 13 24.41 7.62 -30.82
CA ILE A 13 23.96 7.13 -29.51
C ILE A 13 22.53 6.63 -29.73
N VAL A 14 22.38 5.34 -30.03
CA VAL A 14 21.08 4.67 -30.02
C VAL A 14 20.65 4.63 -28.56
N GLY A 15 19.80 5.59 -28.19
CA GLY A 15 19.16 5.65 -26.89
C GLY A 15 18.35 4.37 -26.69
N THR A 16 18.83 3.50 -25.81
CA THR A 16 18.02 2.47 -25.17
C THR A 16 16.97 3.19 -24.32
N PHE A 17 15.88 3.62 -24.96
CA PHE A 17 14.68 4.04 -24.27
C PHE A 17 14.21 2.84 -23.44
N LEU A 18 14.37 3.00 -22.14
CA LEU A 18 13.93 2.10 -21.09
C LEU A 18 12.48 1.69 -21.38
N SER A 19 12.30 0.44 -21.80
CA SER A 19 11.01 -0.23 -21.83
C SER A 19 10.53 -0.45 -20.40
N VAL A 20 10.09 0.63 -19.74
CA VAL A 20 9.32 0.55 -18.51
C VAL A 20 7.96 -0.02 -18.92
N SER A 21 7.72 -1.28 -18.62
CA SER A 21 6.43 -1.90 -18.84
C SER A 21 5.35 -1.07 -18.12
N PRO A 22 4.27 -0.66 -18.81
CA PRO A 22 3.19 0.11 -18.18
C PRO A 22 2.63 -0.57 -16.92
N SER A 23 2.66 -1.90 -16.88
CA SER A 23 2.24 -2.70 -15.72
C SER A 23 3.05 -2.43 -14.46
N ALA A 24 4.36 -2.18 -14.57
CA ALA A 24 5.23 -1.87 -13.43
C ALA A 24 4.98 -0.45 -12.89
N ALA A 25 4.58 0.49 -13.75
CA ALA A 25 4.19 1.84 -13.34
C ALA A 25 2.81 1.84 -12.65
N TRP A 26 1.85 1.06 -13.15
CA TRP A 26 0.54 0.91 -12.55
C TRP A 26 0.62 0.17 -11.20
N ASP A 27 1.51 -0.82 -11.08
CA ASP A 27 1.81 -1.48 -9.80
C ASP A 27 2.32 -0.53 -8.72
N LYS A 28 3.27 0.33 -9.07
CA LYS A 28 3.72 1.38 -8.15
C LYS A 28 2.61 2.34 -7.76
N ALA A 29 1.71 2.69 -8.69
CA ALA A 29 0.59 3.57 -8.42
C ALA A 29 -0.45 2.94 -7.47
N ASP A 30 -0.83 1.68 -7.70
CA ASP A 30 -1.76 0.94 -6.84
C ASP A 30 -1.21 0.80 -5.41
N ARG A 31 0.08 0.43 -5.32
CA ARG A 31 0.81 0.30 -4.07
C ARG A 31 0.87 1.61 -3.30
N GLN A 32 1.15 2.71 -4.00
CA GLN A 32 1.22 4.04 -3.42
C GLN A 32 -0.16 4.50 -2.92
N ALA A 33 -1.20 4.30 -3.74
CA ALA A 33 -2.56 4.67 -3.36
C ALA A 33 -3.03 3.90 -2.12
N TYR A 34 -2.75 2.59 -2.05
CA TYR A 34 -2.98 1.79 -0.85
C TYR A 34 -2.21 2.34 0.36
N SER A 35 -0.92 2.62 0.20
CA SER A 35 -0.07 3.14 1.28
C SER A 35 -0.56 4.48 1.81
N ASN A 36 -1.00 5.38 0.93
CA ASN A 36 -1.58 6.67 1.30
C ASN A 36 -2.88 6.51 2.09
N LYS A 37 -3.79 5.62 1.65
CA LYS A 37 -5.02 5.31 2.39
C LYS A 37 -4.71 4.77 3.78
N MET A 38 -3.76 3.85 3.89
CA MET A 38 -3.34 3.29 5.19
C MET A 38 -2.66 4.30 6.09
N ALA A 39 -1.93 5.28 5.55
CA ALA A 39 -1.33 6.36 6.32
C ALA A 39 -2.41 7.24 6.97
N ILE A 40 -3.44 7.63 6.22
CA ILE A 40 -4.57 8.40 6.73
C ILE A 40 -5.34 7.59 7.79
N LEU A 41 -5.63 6.32 7.50
CA LEU A 41 -6.34 5.44 8.44
C LEU A 41 -5.56 5.24 9.74
N LYS A 42 -4.22 5.23 9.71
CA LYS A 42 -3.41 5.17 10.92
C LYS A 42 -3.62 6.39 11.82
N VAL A 43 -3.68 7.60 11.25
CA VAL A 43 -3.96 8.83 12.01
C VAL A 43 -5.37 8.78 12.61
N MET A 44 -6.36 8.35 11.82
CA MET A 44 -7.73 8.20 12.30
C MET A 44 -7.84 7.17 13.43
N LEU A 45 -7.09 6.05 13.32
CA LEU A 45 -7.08 5.01 14.34
C LEU A 45 -6.46 5.49 15.65
N GLU A 46 -5.37 6.27 15.60
CA GLU A 46 -4.78 6.84 16.82
C GLU A 46 -5.77 7.79 17.51
N GLY A 47 -6.42 8.68 16.77
CA GLY A 47 -7.45 9.56 17.33
C GLY A 47 -8.67 8.79 17.86
N ALA A 48 -9.06 7.68 17.21
CA ALA A 48 -10.13 6.81 17.70
C ALA A 48 -9.71 6.06 18.97
N ARG A 49 -8.44 5.65 19.08
CA ARG A 49 -7.87 5.04 20.29
C ARG A 49 -7.84 6.02 21.46
N GLU A 50 -7.43 7.26 21.23
CA GLU A 50 -7.47 8.32 22.26
C GLU A 50 -8.90 8.52 22.79
N ARG A 51 -9.90 8.56 21.90
CA ARG A 51 -11.32 8.61 22.33
C ARG A 51 -11.78 7.34 23.03
N ALA A 52 -11.35 6.17 22.58
CA ALA A 52 -11.65 4.92 23.26
C ALA A 52 -11.13 4.91 24.71
N ILE A 53 -9.99 5.55 24.97
CA ILE A 53 -9.41 5.71 26.31
C ILE A 53 -10.16 6.79 27.11
N ALA A 54 -10.41 7.96 26.50
CA ALA A 54 -10.95 9.12 27.21
C ALA A 54 -12.47 9.05 27.46
N THR A 55 -13.23 8.60 26.46
CA THR A 55 -14.70 8.62 26.46
C THR A 55 -15.31 7.24 26.23
N ASN A 56 -14.49 6.19 26.26
CA ASN A 56 -14.93 4.81 26.11
C ASN A 56 -15.54 4.49 24.73
N ASP A 57 -15.24 5.29 23.71
CA ASP A 57 -15.67 5.14 22.31
C ASP A 57 -14.90 4.00 21.59
N LEU A 58 -15.10 2.76 22.05
CA LEU A 58 -14.54 1.57 21.39
C LEU A 58 -15.18 1.32 20.02
N GLU A 59 -16.43 1.74 19.82
CA GLU A 59 -17.17 1.51 18.58
C GLU A 59 -16.48 2.17 17.40
N THR A 60 -16.09 3.45 17.54
CA THR A 60 -15.37 4.13 16.46
C THR A 60 -13.99 3.52 16.23
N MET A 61 -13.30 3.09 17.30
CA MET A 61 -12.00 2.43 17.15
C MET A 61 -12.12 1.12 16.33
N CYS A 62 -13.09 0.27 16.65
CA CYS A 62 -13.30 -0.97 15.90
C CYS A 62 -13.80 -0.72 14.48
N LEU A 63 -14.60 0.33 14.25
CA LEU A 63 -15.03 0.74 12.91
C LEU A 63 -13.84 1.15 12.03
N ILE A 64 -12.93 2.00 12.53
CA ILE A 64 -11.73 2.39 11.76
C ILE A 64 -10.84 1.17 11.47
N MET A 65 -10.71 0.25 12.42
CA MET A 65 -10.00 -1.02 12.18
C MET A 65 -10.66 -1.84 11.07
N SER A 66 -11.99 -1.92 11.01
CA SER A 66 -12.69 -2.66 9.96
C SER A 66 -12.50 -2.04 8.57
N ILE A 67 -12.54 -0.70 8.47
CA ILE A 67 -12.25 0.03 7.22
C ILE A 67 -10.82 -0.26 6.74
N GLY A 68 -9.84 -0.31 7.65
CA GLY A 68 -8.48 -0.69 7.30
C GLY A 68 -8.38 -2.09 6.72
N ASN A 69 -9.10 -3.05 7.28
CA ASN A 69 -9.17 -4.42 6.76
C ASN A 69 -9.77 -4.42 5.34
N ASP A 70 -10.89 -3.74 5.11
CA ASP A 70 -11.55 -3.67 3.80
C ASP A 70 -10.68 -3.01 2.72
N VAL A 71 -10.00 -1.90 3.04
CA VAL A 71 -9.06 -1.23 2.12
C VAL A 71 -7.92 -2.17 1.73
N THR A 72 -7.42 -2.94 2.70
CA THR A 72 -6.31 -3.89 2.48
C THR A 72 -6.77 -5.11 1.67
N GLU A 73 -7.95 -5.64 1.94
CA GLU A 73 -8.57 -6.71 1.15
C GLU A 73 -8.81 -6.26 -0.29
N THR A 74 -9.32 -5.05 -0.49
CA THR A 74 -9.58 -4.49 -1.82
C THR A 74 -8.29 -4.37 -2.62
N TYR A 75 -7.18 -3.93 -2.00
CA TYR A 75 -5.87 -3.90 -2.66
C TYR A 75 -5.41 -5.32 -3.08
N LEU A 76 -5.57 -6.29 -2.18
CA LEU A 76 -5.16 -7.68 -2.43
C LEU A 76 -6.01 -8.41 -3.48
N ARG A 77 -7.25 -7.98 -3.75
CA ARG A 77 -8.06 -8.55 -4.86
C ARG A 77 -7.38 -8.40 -6.22
N SER A 78 -6.64 -7.31 -6.42
CA SER A 78 -5.84 -7.06 -7.64
C SER A 78 -4.37 -7.44 -7.52
N ARG A 79 -3.89 -7.75 -6.31
CA ARG A 79 -2.46 -7.97 -5.97
C ARG A 79 -2.31 -9.16 -5.03
N ALA A 80 -2.81 -10.32 -5.47
CA ALA A 80 -2.85 -11.53 -4.67
C ALA A 80 -1.45 -12.15 -4.39
N ASP A 81 -0.40 -11.62 -4.99
CA ASP A 81 0.99 -12.02 -4.82
C ASP A 81 1.79 -11.16 -3.82
N ASP A 82 1.23 -10.05 -3.32
CA ASP A 82 1.86 -9.23 -2.28
C ASP A 82 1.78 -9.89 -0.89
N ALA A 83 2.67 -10.86 -0.68
CA ALA A 83 2.77 -11.64 0.56
C ALA A 83 3.00 -10.76 1.81
N MET A 84 3.67 -9.61 1.66
CA MET A 84 3.88 -8.69 2.78
C MET A 84 2.56 -8.09 3.24
N ILE A 85 1.68 -7.69 2.32
CA ILE A 85 0.36 -7.17 2.69
C ILE A 85 -0.59 -8.26 3.17
N GLN A 86 -0.52 -9.47 2.62
CA GLN A 86 -1.27 -10.59 3.18
C GLN A 86 -0.95 -10.81 4.65
N LYS A 87 0.34 -10.83 4.99
CA LYS A 87 0.79 -10.95 6.40
C LYS A 87 0.29 -9.79 7.24
N ARG A 88 0.32 -8.55 6.70
CA ARG A 88 -0.21 -7.37 7.40
C ARG A 88 -1.71 -7.48 7.64
N LEU A 89 -2.49 -7.89 6.64
CA LEU A 89 -3.94 -8.09 6.75
C LEU A 89 -4.27 -9.11 7.84
N ALA A 90 -3.52 -10.21 7.94
CA ALA A 90 -3.72 -11.20 9.01
C ALA A 90 -3.57 -10.56 10.41
N GLY A 91 -2.55 -9.71 10.61
CA GLY A 91 -2.39 -8.95 11.86
C GLY A 91 -3.57 -7.99 12.10
N MET A 92 -3.99 -7.25 11.08
CA MET A 92 -5.11 -6.31 11.17
C MET A 92 -6.46 -7.00 11.50
N ARG A 93 -6.66 -8.23 11.02
CA ARG A 93 -7.84 -9.04 11.36
C ARG A 93 -7.81 -9.50 12.82
N ASN A 94 -6.63 -9.86 13.32
CA ASN A 94 -6.45 -10.22 14.73
C ASN A 94 -6.74 -9.01 15.64
N ASP A 95 -6.21 -7.84 15.29
CA ASP A 95 -6.44 -6.59 16.03
C ASP A 95 -7.93 -6.23 16.05
N LEU A 96 -8.62 -6.32 14.90
CA LEU A 96 -10.05 -6.10 14.81
C LEU A 96 -10.84 -7.12 15.65
N THR A 97 -10.47 -8.39 15.60
CA THR A 97 -11.12 -9.44 16.41
C THR A 97 -11.00 -9.15 17.89
N ALA A 98 -9.82 -8.73 18.36
CA ALA A 98 -9.61 -8.31 19.74
C ALA A 98 -10.45 -7.09 20.10
N CYS A 99 -10.51 -6.07 19.22
CA CYS A 99 -11.34 -4.89 19.42
C CYS A 99 -12.83 -5.24 19.56
N LEU A 100 -13.36 -6.05 18.64
CA LEU A 100 -14.75 -6.49 18.66
C LEU A 100 -15.07 -7.34 19.90
N ALA A 101 -14.16 -8.19 20.33
CA ALA A 101 -14.33 -8.95 21.57
C ALA A 101 -14.45 -8.02 22.80
N LEU A 102 -13.68 -6.93 22.86
CA LEU A 102 -13.81 -5.92 23.92
C LEU A 102 -15.12 -5.14 23.80
N LEU A 103 -15.51 -4.76 22.58
CA LEU A 103 -16.75 -4.03 22.31
C LEU A 103 -17.98 -4.85 22.71
N TYR A 104 -18.03 -6.14 22.35
CA TYR A 104 -19.17 -7.01 22.63
C TYR A 104 -19.25 -7.45 24.08
N LYS A 105 -18.12 -7.59 24.79
CA LYS A 105 -18.15 -7.86 26.24
C LYS A 105 -18.74 -6.70 27.05
N ARG A 106 -18.78 -5.50 26.49
CA ARG A 106 -19.27 -4.29 27.15
C ARG A 106 -20.77 -4.05 26.95
N ARG A 107 -21.35 -4.62 25.89
CA ARG A 107 -22.78 -4.49 25.58
C ARG A 107 -23.56 -5.56 26.34
#